data_AF-A0A7G5XJ92-F1
#
_entry.id   AF-A0A7G5XJ92-F1
#
_cell.length_a   1.000
_cell.length_b   1.000
_cell.length_c   1.000
_cell.angle_alpha   90.00
_cell.angle_beta   90.00
_cell.angle_gamma   90.00
#
_symmetry.space_group_name_H-M   'P 1'
#
loop_
_entity.id
_entity.type
_entity.pdbx_description
1 polymer ?
#
loop_
_entity_poly.entity_id
_entity_poly.type
_entity_poly.pdbx_seq_one_letter_code
_entity_poly.pdbx_strand_id
1 'polypeptide(L)'
;MLQRIVKDPGFWFLLLMNGYLIYYYQQQPGEFNTIIWIYWLQSVLIGLFNFFDLMSVKNPDSTSMSLNSQPVTKGSMGCAAWFFLLHYGFFHFVYAIFLLVGKHSGVNGKLLLITAGIFVIESTIQFIRKRNSLQLEKVNVGKMFFTPYLRIVPMHLMILVPSFLGITASVLFLVLKTVADAGMYLLTTQKDFTLIKSLSR
;
A
#
# COMPACT_ATOMS: atom_id res chain seq x y z
N MET A 1 -17.70 13.98 -8.68
CA MET A 1 -16.72 13.02 -8.11
C MET A 1 -15.60 13.75 -7.37
N LEU A 2 -14.91 14.71 -8.01
CA LEU A 2 -13.87 15.57 -7.41
C LEU A 2 -14.35 16.31 -6.14
N GLN A 3 -15.54 16.95 -6.18
CA GLN A 3 -16.11 17.69 -5.05
C GLN A 3 -16.38 16.85 -3.79
N ARG A 4 -16.46 15.52 -3.89
CA ARG A 4 -16.70 14.64 -2.72
C ARG A 4 -15.40 14.18 -2.08
N ILE A 5 -14.37 13.93 -2.89
CA ILE A 5 -13.01 13.63 -2.43
C ILE A 5 -12.45 14.81 -1.63
N VAL A 6 -12.66 16.03 -2.13
CA VAL A 6 -12.21 17.28 -1.49
C VAL A 6 -13.02 17.60 -0.22
N LYS A 7 -14.11 16.89 0.07
CA LYS A 7 -14.88 17.04 1.31
C LYS A 7 -14.59 15.96 2.35
N ASP A 8 -13.72 15.02 2.03
CA ASP A 8 -13.38 13.92 2.91
C ASP A 8 -12.25 14.31 3.88
N PRO A 9 -12.48 14.32 5.20
CA PRO A 9 -11.44 14.65 6.18
C PRO A 9 -10.22 13.74 6.08
N GLY A 10 -10.40 12.47 5.69
CA GLY A 10 -9.31 11.51 5.55
C GLY A 10 -8.37 11.87 4.39
N PHE A 11 -8.92 12.42 3.29
CA PHE A 11 -8.14 12.90 2.16
C PHE A 11 -7.25 14.08 2.54
N TRP A 12 -7.80 15.05 3.27
CA TRP A 12 -7.03 16.21 3.75
C TRP A 12 -6.00 15.82 4.81
N PHE A 13 -6.34 14.93 5.73
CA PHE A 13 -5.39 14.39 6.69
C PHE A 13 -4.22 13.70 5.98
N LEU A 14 -4.50 12.90 4.94
CA LEU A 14 -3.47 12.25 4.13
C LEU A 14 -2.58 13.26 3.41
N LEU A 15 -3.16 14.30 2.80
CA LEU A 15 -2.38 15.37 2.17
C LEU A 15 -1.54 16.15 3.19
N LEU A 16 -2.09 16.47 4.35
CA LEU A 16 -1.38 17.16 5.43
C LEU A 16 -0.22 16.32 5.98
N MET A 17 -0.41 15.02 6.19
CA MET A 17 0.65 14.12 6.63
C MET A 17 1.77 13.99 5.60
N ASN A 18 1.41 13.91 4.30
CA ASN A 18 2.42 13.92 3.23
C ASN A 18 3.15 15.26 3.13
N GLY A 19 2.44 16.39 3.25
CA GLY A 19 3.03 17.72 3.29
C GLY A 19 3.97 17.91 4.49
N TYR A 20 3.58 17.40 5.66
CA TYR A 20 4.44 17.39 6.86
C TYR A 20 5.70 16.56 6.64
N LEU A 21 5.62 15.39 6.00
CA LEU A 21 6.80 14.57 5.69
C LEU A 21 7.77 15.30 4.74
N ILE A 22 7.24 16.06 3.77
CA ILE A 22 8.06 16.90 2.88
C ILE A 22 8.74 18.02 3.68
N TYR A 23 8.00 18.72 4.54
CA TYR A 23 8.55 19.75 5.42
C TYR A 23 9.61 19.18 6.38
N TYR A 24 9.34 18.03 7.02
CA TYR A 24 10.28 17.35 7.91
C TYR A 24 11.57 16.99 7.18
N TYR A 25 11.47 16.47 5.96
CA TYR A 25 12.65 16.19 5.13
C TYR A 25 13.47 17.44 4.82
N GLN A 26 12.82 18.58 4.53
CA GLN A 26 13.55 19.84 4.29
C GLN A 26 14.34 20.32 5.51
N GLN A 27 13.81 20.09 6.72
CA GLN A 27 14.48 20.46 7.97
C GLN A 27 15.58 19.46 8.36
N GLN A 28 15.40 18.18 8.03
CA GLN A 28 16.30 17.10 8.43
C GLN A 28 16.64 16.17 7.25
N PRO A 29 17.41 16.66 6.26
CA PRO A 29 17.73 15.88 5.06
C PRO A 29 18.54 14.62 5.36
N GLY A 30 19.26 14.59 6.49
CA GLY A 30 20.02 13.43 6.96
C GLY A 30 19.15 12.25 7.40
N GLU A 31 17.89 12.46 7.78
CA GLU A 31 17.01 11.40 8.29
C GLU A 31 16.12 10.75 7.21
N PHE A 32 16.32 11.12 5.95
CA PHE A 32 15.49 10.65 4.83
C PHE A 32 15.44 9.13 4.72
N ASN A 33 16.55 8.45 5.00
CA ASN A 33 16.64 7.00 5.02
C ASN A 33 15.64 6.38 6.00
N THR A 34 15.39 7.02 7.15
CA THR A 34 14.38 6.56 8.12
C THR A 34 12.99 6.53 7.49
N ILE A 35 12.61 7.58 6.76
CA ILE A 35 11.28 7.69 6.12
C ILE A 35 11.10 6.59 5.07
N ILE A 36 12.15 6.29 4.30
CA ILE A 36 12.11 5.23 3.29
C ILE A 36 11.96 3.86 3.95
N TRP A 37 12.73 3.59 5.01
CA TRP A 37 12.62 2.34 5.77
C TRP A 37 11.24 2.15 6.38
N ILE A 38 10.65 3.23 6.92
CA ILE A 38 9.27 3.22 7.42
C ILE A 38 8.30 2.89 6.29
N TYR A 39 8.42 3.55 5.13
CA TYR A 39 7.53 3.32 4.00
C TYR A 39 7.65 1.88 3.44
N TRP A 40 8.88 1.38 3.29
CA TRP A 40 9.13 0.00 2.86
C TRP A 40 8.50 -1.00 3.84
N LEU A 41 8.69 -0.79 5.15
CA LEU A 41 8.13 -1.66 6.17
C LEU A 41 6.60 -1.66 6.17
N GLN A 42 5.98 -0.48 6.05
CA GLN A 42 4.53 -0.34 5.90
C GLN A 42 4.02 -1.13 4.70
N SER A 43 4.72 -1.03 3.56
CA SER A 43 4.37 -1.73 2.33
C SER A 43 4.45 -3.27 2.52
N VAL A 44 5.51 -3.76 3.15
CA VAL A 44 5.67 -5.19 3.49
C VAL A 44 4.54 -5.68 4.40
N LEU A 45 4.23 -4.95 5.47
CA LEU A 45 3.16 -5.32 6.41
C LEU A 45 1.79 -5.37 5.70
N ILE A 46 1.48 -4.36 4.88
CA ILE A 46 0.23 -4.31 4.13
C ILE A 46 0.15 -5.47 3.12
N GLY A 47 1.24 -5.80 2.44
CA GLY A 47 1.32 -6.98 1.59
C GLY A 47 1.04 -8.27 2.35
N LEU A 48 1.67 -8.46 3.52
CA LEU A 48 1.49 -9.65 4.34
C LEU A 48 0.04 -9.80 4.84
N PHE A 49 -0.57 -8.73 5.34
CA PHE A 49 -1.97 -8.78 5.76
C PHE A 49 -2.93 -8.96 4.57
N ASN A 50 -2.62 -8.39 3.41
CA ASN A 50 -3.40 -8.61 2.19
C ASN A 50 -3.33 -10.07 1.72
N PHE A 51 -2.18 -10.75 1.90
CA PHE A 51 -2.08 -12.18 1.66
C PHE A 51 -3.04 -12.98 2.57
N PHE A 52 -3.06 -12.68 3.88
CA PHE A 52 -4.00 -13.33 4.79
C PHE A 52 -5.45 -13.00 4.47
N ASP A 53 -5.75 -11.78 4.05
CA ASP A 53 -7.08 -11.41 3.60
C ASP A 53 -7.48 -12.20 2.35
N LEU A 54 -6.59 -12.36 1.35
CA LEU A 54 -6.84 -13.12 0.12
C LEU A 54 -7.15 -14.59 0.43
N MET A 55 -6.41 -15.18 1.37
CA MET A 55 -6.67 -16.53 1.88
C MET A 55 -8.01 -16.65 2.64
N SER A 56 -8.53 -15.53 3.15
CA SER A 56 -9.76 -15.49 3.95
C SER A 56 -11.02 -15.18 3.15
N VAL A 57 -10.91 -14.95 1.83
CA VAL A 57 -12.07 -14.66 0.97
C VAL A 57 -12.92 -15.92 0.78
N LYS A 58 -14.22 -15.85 1.09
CA LYS A 58 -15.15 -16.97 0.84
C LYS A 58 -15.92 -16.84 -0.48
N ASN A 59 -16.28 -15.62 -0.86
CA ASN A 59 -17.14 -15.32 -2.01
C ASN A 59 -16.42 -14.42 -3.03
N PRO A 60 -15.45 -14.95 -3.80
CA PRO A 60 -14.72 -14.15 -4.79
C PRO A 60 -15.59 -13.80 -6.00
N ASP A 61 -15.42 -12.59 -6.51
CA ASP A 61 -16.00 -12.15 -7.77
C ASP A 61 -15.17 -12.67 -8.96
N SER A 62 -15.62 -13.76 -9.57
CA SER A 62 -14.93 -14.43 -10.67
C SER A 62 -14.78 -13.58 -11.94
N THR A 63 -15.55 -12.51 -12.09
CA THR A 63 -15.40 -11.55 -13.20
C THR A 63 -14.31 -10.51 -12.97
N SER A 64 -13.77 -10.42 -11.75
CA SER A 64 -12.85 -9.34 -11.37
C SER A 64 -11.38 -9.60 -11.72
N MET A 65 -10.98 -10.85 -11.91
CA MET A 65 -9.60 -11.23 -12.20
C MET A 65 -9.55 -12.61 -12.87
N SER A 66 -8.64 -12.77 -13.82
CA SER A 66 -8.30 -14.05 -14.43
C SER A 66 -6.82 -14.35 -14.25
N LEU A 67 -6.49 -15.61 -13.97
CA LEU A 67 -5.13 -16.14 -13.94
C LEU A 67 -5.02 -17.23 -15.02
N ASN A 68 -4.03 -17.15 -15.92
CA ASN A 68 -3.89 -18.08 -17.06
C ASN A 68 -5.18 -18.23 -17.90
N SER A 69 -5.82 -17.11 -18.22
CA SER A 69 -7.10 -17.05 -18.95
C SER A 69 -8.29 -17.74 -18.27
N GLN A 70 -8.14 -18.18 -17.02
CA GLN A 70 -9.21 -18.77 -16.21
C GLN A 70 -9.65 -17.78 -15.13
N PRO A 71 -10.96 -17.63 -14.85
CA PRO A 71 -11.44 -16.74 -13.81
C PRO A 71 -10.98 -17.21 -12.43
N VAL A 72 -10.60 -16.27 -11.56
CA VAL A 72 -10.22 -16.60 -10.18
C VAL A 72 -11.48 -16.93 -9.38
N THR A 73 -11.61 -18.20 -9.02
CA THR A 73 -12.70 -18.74 -8.19
C THR A 73 -12.19 -19.12 -6.80
N LYS A 74 -13.09 -19.55 -5.90
CA LYS A 74 -12.74 -19.99 -4.54
C LYS A 74 -11.68 -21.09 -4.54
N GLY A 75 -11.73 -22.02 -5.50
CA GLY A 75 -10.75 -23.12 -5.62
C GLY A 75 -9.35 -22.64 -6.01
N SER A 76 -9.24 -21.54 -6.75
CA SER A 76 -7.97 -20.96 -7.19
C SER A 76 -7.47 -19.80 -6.32
N MET A 77 -8.21 -19.39 -5.28
CA MET A 77 -7.83 -18.27 -4.40
C MET A 77 -6.48 -18.52 -3.71
N GLY A 78 -6.21 -19.76 -3.27
CA GLY A 78 -4.93 -20.10 -2.67
C GLY A 78 -3.76 -19.90 -3.64
N CYS A 79 -3.93 -20.28 -4.90
CA CYS A 79 -2.93 -20.05 -5.96
C CYS A 79 -2.70 -18.55 -6.18
N ALA A 80 -3.78 -17.75 -6.28
CA ALA A 80 -3.68 -16.31 -6.43
C ALA A 80 -3.00 -15.65 -5.21
N ALA A 81 -3.32 -16.07 -3.99
CA ALA A 81 -2.71 -15.53 -2.77
C ALA A 81 -1.21 -15.85 -2.70
N TRP A 82 -0.80 -17.08 -2.98
CA TRP A 82 0.63 -17.44 -3.00
C TRP A 82 1.38 -16.75 -4.12
N PHE A 83 0.80 -16.65 -5.32
CA PHE A 83 1.38 -15.87 -6.41
C PHE A 83 1.55 -14.40 -6.00
N PHE A 84 0.56 -13.81 -5.36
CA PHE A 84 0.66 -12.46 -4.78
C PHE A 84 1.84 -12.37 -3.81
N LEU A 85 1.91 -13.27 -2.81
CA LEU A 85 2.93 -13.22 -1.77
C LEU A 85 4.35 -13.35 -2.35
N LEU A 86 4.56 -14.29 -3.27
CA LEU A 86 5.86 -14.49 -3.90
C LEU A 86 6.24 -13.33 -4.81
N HIS A 87 5.35 -12.89 -5.68
CA HIS A 87 5.64 -11.83 -6.65
C HIS A 87 5.82 -10.47 -5.94
N TYR A 88 4.89 -10.10 -5.06
CA TYR A 88 4.96 -8.87 -4.28
C TYR A 88 6.14 -8.89 -3.29
N GLY A 89 6.35 -10.02 -2.60
CA GLY A 89 7.45 -10.21 -1.66
C GLY A 89 8.82 -10.15 -2.33
N PHE A 90 8.95 -10.72 -3.54
CA PHE A 90 10.21 -10.66 -4.30
C PHE A 90 10.63 -9.23 -4.62
N PHE A 91 9.71 -8.36 -5.06
CA PHE A 91 10.03 -6.94 -5.24
C PHE A 91 10.51 -6.28 -3.96
N HIS A 92 9.85 -6.55 -2.83
CA HIS A 92 10.24 -5.97 -1.54
C HIS A 92 11.57 -6.51 -1.02
N PHE A 93 11.88 -7.77 -1.30
CA PHE A 93 13.18 -8.36 -1.00
C PHE A 93 14.29 -7.69 -1.80
N VAL A 94 14.10 -7.50 -3.12
CA VAL A 94 15.05 -6.77 -3.97
C VAL A 94 15.23 -5.33 -3.46
N TYR A 95 14.16 -4.65 -3.06
CA TYR A 95 14.27 -3.33 -2.44
C TYR A 95 15.02 -3.34 -1.12
N ALA A 96 14.82 -4.36 -0.28
CA ALA A 96 15.58 -4.48 0.96
C ALA A 96 17.08 -4.55 0.67
N ILE A 97 17.50 -5.31 -0.36
CA ILE A 97 18.91 -5.34 -0.79
C ILE A 97 19.39 -3.95 -1.20
N PHE A 98 18.63 -3.21 -2.02
CA PHE A 98 19.02 -1.85 -2.40
C PHE A 98 19.11 -0.89 -1.21
N LEU A 99 18.19 -0.99 -0.25
CA LEU A 99 18.22 -0.18 0.98
C LEU A 99 19.37 -0.59 1.91
N LEU A 100 19.76 -1.86 1.90
CA LEU A 100 20.85 -2.41 2.70
C LEU A 100 22.24 -2.21 2.08
N VAL A 101 22.34 -2.00 0.77
CA VAL A 101 23.62 -1.70 0.10
C VAL A 101 23.80 -0.19 -0.09
N GLY A 102 22.70 0.57 -0.06
CA GLY A 102 22.71 2.04 -0.09
C GLY A 102 23.36 2.67 1.14
N LYS A 103 23.59 3.99 1.10
CA LYS A 103 24.16 4.73 2.25
C LYS A 103 23.23 4.64 3.47
N HIS A 104 23.66 3.94 4.52
CA HIS A 104 22.91 3.76 5.77
C HIS A 104 22.94 4.94 6.74
N SER A 105 23.66 6.02 6.44
CA SER A 105 23.79 7.16 7.35
C SER A 105 22.42 7.79 7.62
N GLY A 106 22.10 8.05 8.89
CA GLY A 106 20.91 8.79 9.29
C GLY A 106 19.62 7.98 9.45
N VAL A 107 19.70 6.67 9.71
CA VAL A 107 18.53 5.88 10.12
C VAL A 107 18.29 6.00 11.62
N ASN A 108 17.14 6.55 12.02
CA ASN A 108 16.68 6.59 13.40
C ASN A 108 15.94 5.29 13.74
N GLY A 109 16.68 4.31 14.26
CA GLY A 109 16.15 2.98 14.59
C GLY A 109 15.01 3.01 15.64
N LYS A 110 15.02 3.96 16.58
CA LYS A 110 13.95 4.09 17.58
C LYS A 110 12.64 4.50 16.91
N LEU A 111 12.69 5.51 16.04
CA LEU A 111 11.52 5.96 15.27
C LEU A 111 10.99 4.84 14.37
N LEU A 112 11.89 4.10 13.71
CA LEU A 112 11.53 2.95 12.88
C LEU A 112 10.81 1.86 13.69
N LEU A 113 11.31 1.50 14.87
CA LEU A 113 10.69 0.48 15.73
C LEU A 113 9.32 0.91 16.28
N ILE A 114 9.18 2.18 16.70
CA ILE A 114 7.90 2.71 17.21
C ILE A 114 6.85 2.70 16.09
N THR A 115 7.21 3.21 14.91
CA THR A 115 6.30 3.25 13.77
C THR A 115 5.96 1.85 13.27
N ALA A 116 6.90 0.91 13.27
CA ALA A 116 6.66 -0.50 13.01
C ALA A 116 5.60 -1.07 13.95
N GLY A 117 5.76 -0.87 15.26
CA GLY A 117 4.83 -1.37 16.27
C GLY A 117 3.42 -0.82 16.09
N ILE A 118 3.29 0.49 15.86
CA ILE A 118 2.00 1.13 15.58
C ILE A 118 1.33 0.51 14.34
N PHE A 119 2.08 0.34 13.25
CA PHE A 119 1.54 -0.23 12.02
C PHE A 119 1.13 -1.70 12.15
N VAL A 120 1.86 -2.49 12.91
CA VAL A 120 1.49 -3.89 13.19
C VAL A 120 0.17 -3.93 13.96
N ILE A 121 0.01 -3.10 14.99
CA ILE A 121 -1.23 -3.02 15.77
C ILE A 121 -2.39 -2.57 14.87
N GLU A 122 -2.21 -1.51 14.11
CA GLU A 122 -3.22 -0.97 13.19
C GLU A 122 -3.65 -2.03 12.16
N SER A 123 -2.68 -2.66 11.50
CA SER A 123 -2.93 -3.67 10.47
C SER A 123 -3.64 -4.90 11.04
N THR A 124 -3.30 -5.29 12.27
CA THR A 124 -3.96 -6.40 12.97
C THR A 124 -5.41 -6.07 13.29
N ILE A 125 -5.70 -4.86 13.81
CA ILE A 125 -7.07 -4.40 14.08
C ILE A 125 -7.87 -4.35 12.78
N GLN A 126 -7.30 -3.81 11.70
CA GLN A 126 -7.95 -3.75 10.39
C GLN A 126 -8.26 -5.16 9.85
N PHE A 127 -7.31 -6.08 9.94
CA PHE A 127 -7.47 -7.48 9.52
C PHE A 127 -8.65 -8.15 10.26
N ILE A 128 -8.70 -8.04 11.58
CA ILE A 128 -9.77 -8.62 12.41
C ILE A 128 -11.13 -8.03 12.01
N ARG A 129 -11.23 -6.70 11.87
CA ARG A 129 -12.48 -6.01 11.49
C ARG A 129 -12.97 -6.41 10.10
N LYS A 130 -12.05 -6.52 9.14
CA LYS A 130 -12.34 -6.85 7.74
C LYS A 130 -12.69 -8.32 7.56
N ARG A 131 -12.25 -9.20 8.45
CA ARG A 131 -12.52 -10.64 8.35
C ARG A 131 -14.00 -10.97 8.25
N ASN A 132 -14.89 -10.27 8.97
CA ASN A 132 -16.33 -10.53 8.90
C ASN A 132 -16.94 -10.11 7.56
N SER A 133 -16.51 -8.99 6.97
CA SER A 133 -17.03 -8.52 5.68
C SER A 133 -16.57 -9.39 4.50
N LEU A 134 -15.34 -9.92 4.55
CA LEU A 134 -14.80 -10.84 3.53
C LEU A 134 -15.52 -12.19 3.44
N GLN A 135 -16.35 -12.50 4.45
CA GLN A 135 -17.07 -13.75 4.56
C GLN A 135 -18.50 -13.64 4.01
N LEU A 136 -19.08 -12.44 4.08
CA LEU A 136 -20.48 -12.18 3.75
C LEU A 136 -20.63 -11.59 2.34
N GLU A 137 -19.73 -10.71 1.93
CA GLU A 137 -19.87 -9.95 0.68
C GLU A 137 -19.12 -10.57 -0.50
N LYS A 138 -19.59 -10.27 -1.71
CA LYS A 138 -18.89 -10.61 -2.95
C LYS A 138 -17.65 -9.73 -3.07
N VAL A 139 -16.46 -10.33 -3.04
CA VAL A 139 -15.18 -9.60 -3.01
C VAL A 139 -14.59 -9.48 -4.41
N ASN A 140 -14.33 -8.25 -4.86
CA ASN A 140 -13.53 -8.00 -6.06
C ASN A 140 -12.06 -8.37 -5.80
N VAL A 141 -11.65 -9.53 -6.30
CA VAL A 141 -10.33 -10.13 -6.10
C VAL A 141 -9.25 -9.32 -6.81
N GLY A 142 -9.52 -8.87 -8.04
CA GLY A 142 -8.56 -8.08 -8.81
C GLY A 142 -8.14 -6.81 -8.08
N LYS A 143 -9.10 -6.04 -7.57
CA LYS A 143 -8.82 -4.84 -6.78
C LYS A 143 -7.98 -5.17 -5.55
N MET A 144 -8.36 -6.21 -4.81
CA MET A 144 -7.65 -6.63 -3.60
C MET A 144 -6.23 -7.13 -3.90
N PHE A 145 -6.03 -7.79 -5.03
CA PHE A 145 -4.73 -8.25 -5.50
C PHE A 145 -3.81 -7.08 -5.92
N PHE A 146 -4.33 -6.11 -6.67
CA PHE A 146 -3.50 -5.04 -7.27
C PHE A 146 -3.35 -3.80 -6.39
N THR A 147 -4.24 -3.54 -5.42
CA THR A 147 -4.16 -2.33 -4.58
C THR A 147 -2.79 -2.17 -3.89
N PRO A 148 -2.18 -3.22 -3.29
CA PRO A 148 -0.86 -3.08 -2.67
C PRO A 148 0.25 -2.69 -3.64
N TYR A 149 0.13 -2.99 -4.94
CA TYR A 149 1.14 -2.65 -5.96
C TYR A 149 1.26 -1.15 -6.21
N LEU A 150 0.27 -0.34 -5.81
CA LEU A 150 0.41 1.11 -5.88
C LEU A 150 1.59 1.62 -5.06
N ARG A 151 1.98 0.94 -3.97
CA ARG A 151 3.15 1.30 -3.15
C ARG A 151 4.49 0.89 -3.77
N ILE A 152 4.48 -0.08 -4.69
CA ILE A 152 5.67 -0.50 -5.42
C ILE A 152 6.10 0.60 -6.40
N VAL A 153 5.18 1.41 -6.92
CA VAL A 153 5.47 2.48 -7.89
C VAL A 153 6.38 3.58 -7.30
N PRO A 154 6.08 4.18 -6.13
CA PRO A 154 6.99 5.13 -5.47
C PRO A 154 8.37 4.55 -5.19
N MET A 155 8.44 3.27 -4.78
CA MET A 155 9.72 2.59 -4.51
C MET A 155 10.56 2.42 -5.78
N HIS A 156 9.96 1.91 -6.87
CA HIS A 156 10.65 1.76 -8.16
C HIS A 156 11.21 3.09 -8.62
N LEU A 157 10.37 4.13 -8.62
CA LEU A 157 10.76 5.41 -9.17
C LEU A 157 11.77 6.14 -8.29
N MET A 158 11.73 5.96 -6.96
CA MET A 158 12.78 6.46 -6.08
C MET A 158 14.14 5.79 -6.33
N ILE A 159 14.17 4.48 -6.57
CA ILE A 159 15.44 3.76 -6.74
C ILE A 159 16.01 3.98 -8.14
N LEU A 160 15.14 3.96 -9.16
CA LEU A 160 15.56 4.01 -10.56
C LEU A 160 15.83 5.44 -11.03
N VAL A 161 14.88 6.37 -10.85
CA VAL A 161 14.93 7.67 -11.52
C VAL A 161 16.11 8.56 -11.08
N PRO A 162 16.53 8.60 -9.80
CA PRO A 162 17.68 9.38 -9.37
C PRO A 162 19.00 8.85 -9.96
N SER A 163 19.09 7.53 -10.15
CA SER A 163 20.21 6.88 -10.82
C SER A 163 20.33 7.30 -12.29
N PHE A 164 19.20 7.59 -12.96
CA PHE A 164 19.17 7.99 -14.37
C PHE A 164 19.21 9.51 -14.62
N LEU A 165 18.65 10.32 -13.72
CA LEU A 165 18.45 11.77 -13.95
C LEU A 165 19.37 12.67 -13.12
N GLY A 166 20.16 12.13 -12.18
CA GLY A 166 21.03 12.92 -11.31
C GLY A 166 20.27 13.88 -10.35
N ILE A 167 18.95 13.73 -10.25
CA ILE A 167 18.08 14.47 -9.33
C ILE A 167 18.18 13.86 -7.93
N THR A 168 18.12 14.67 -6.88
CA THR A 168 18.07 14.18 -5.50
C THR A 168 16.87 13.24 -5.29
N ALA A 169 17.16 11.98 -4.96
CA ALA A 169 16.20 10.88 -4.84
C ALA A 169 15.00 11.15 -3.94
N SER A 170 15.19 12.07 -3.00
CA SER A 170 14.27 12.42 -1.94
C SER A 170 13.04 13.19 -2.38
N VAL A 171 13.21 14.24 -3.17
CA VAL A 171 12.07 15.07 -3.62
C VAL A 171 11.16 14.25 -4.54
N LEU A 172 11.75 13.48 -5.45
CA LEU A 172 11.01 12.66 -6.38
C LEU A 172 10.23 11.53 -5.67
N PHE A 173 10.86 10.84 -4.71
CA PHE A 173 10.18 9.82 -3.92
C PHE A 173 8.94 10.39 -3.22
N LEU A 174 9.08 11.53 -2.55
CA LEU A 174 8.01 12.13 -1.77
C LEU A 174 6.80 12.52 -2.65
N VAL A 175 7.06 13.06 -3.84
CA VAL A 175 6.00 13.38 -4.82
C VAL A 175 5.26 12.12 -5.26
N LEU A 176 5.99 11.09 -5.66
CA LEU A 176 5.39 9.87 -6.19
C LEU A 176 4.66 9.07 -5.11
N LYS A 177 5.21 9.03 -3.91
CA LYS A 177 4.60 8.46 -2.71
C LYS A 177 3.26 9.12 -2.43
N THR A 178 3.19 10.45 -2.53
CA THR A 178 1.95 11.22 -2.36
C THR A 178 0.90 10.84 -3.41
N VAL A 179 1.30 10.71 -4.67
CA VAL A 179 0.40 10.30 -5.76
C VAL A 179 -0.15 8.89 -5.54
N ALA A 180 0.70 7.94 -5.12
CA ALA A 180 0.29 6.56 -4.87
C ALA A 180 -0.68 6.44 -3.68
N ASP A 181 -0.41 7.15 -2.58
CA ASP A 181 -1.30 7.17 -1.42
C ASP A 181 -2.66 7.80 -1.76
N ALA A 182 -2.68 8.89 -2.53
CA ALA A 182 -3.92 9.49 -3.01
C ALA A 182 -4.70 8.54 -3.94
N GLY A 183 -4.01 7.84 -4.85
CA GLY A 183 -4.64 6.82 -5.71
C GLY A 183 -5.26 5.69 -4.91
N MET A 184 -4.55 5.18 -3.89
CA MET A 184 -5.06 4.13 -3.01
C MET A 184 -6.29 4.61 -2.24
N TYR A 185 -6.28 5.83 -1.71
CA TYR A 185 -7.42 6.42 -1.04
C TYR A 185 -8.66 6.44 -1.93
N LEU A 186 -8.52 6.96 -3.15
CA LEU A 186 -9.62 7.08 -4.12
C LEU A 186 -10.25 5.73 -4.48
N LEU A 187 -9.41 4.72 -4.69
CA LEU A 187 -9.88 3.37 -5.00
C LEU A 187 -10.59 2.77 -3.78
N THR A 188 -10.09 2.97 -2.58
CA THR A 188 -10.66 2.34 -1.37
C THR A 188 -11.98 3.01 -0.98
N THR A 189 -12.08 4.34 -1.01
CA THR A 189 -13.29 5.12 -0.67
C THR A 189 -14.42 4.97 -1.71
N GLN A 190 -14.12 4.61 -2.96
CA GLN A 190 -15.15 4.25 -3.94
C GLN A 190 -16.03 3.08 -3.50
N LYS A 191 -15.54 2.22 -2.60
CA LYS A 191 -16.22 0.98 -2.19
C LYS A 191 -17.45 1.26 -1.31
N ASP A 192 -17.35 2.22 -0.39
CA ASP A 192 -18.44 2.56 0.54
C ASP A 192 -19.62 3.22 -0.18
N PHE A 193 -19.36 3.95 -1.26
CA PHE A 193 -20.40 4.69 -1.99
C PHE A 193 -21.26 3.83 -2.90
N THR A 194 -20.71 2.76 -3.48
CA THR A 194 -21.46 1.84 -4.33
C THR A 194 -22.42 0.97 -3.51
N LEU A 195 -22.00 0.63 -2.28
CA LEU A 195 -22.81 -0.11 -1.31
C LEU A 195 -24.03 0.70 -0.85
N ILE A 196 -23.84 1.98 -0.48
CA ILE A 196 -24.93 2.88 -0.05
C ILE A 196 -25.97 3.12 -1.16
N LYS A 197 -25.53 3.28 -2.42
CA LYS A 197 -26.44 3.50 -3.55
C LYS A 197 -27.23 2.25 -3.94
N SER A 198 -26.75 1.05 -3.59
CA SER A 198 -27.48 -0.21 -3.79
C SER A 198 -28.51 -0.50 -2.68
N LEU A 199 -28.32 0.08 -1.50
CA LEU A 199 -29.23 -0.05 -0.36
C LEU A 199 -30.33 1.03 -0.35
N SER A 200 -30.21 2.07 -1.20
CA SER A 200 -31.18 3.16 -1.33
C SER A 200 -32.08 3.05 -2.57
N ARG A 201 -32.20 1.86 -3.16
CA ARG A 201 -33.12 1.49 -4.25
C ARG A 201 -33.83 0.20 -3.86
#